data_AF-A0A376P1S1-F1
#
_entry.id   AF-A0A376P1S1-F1
#
_cell.length_a   1.000
_cell.length_b   1.000
_cell.length_c   1.000
_cell.angle_alpha   90.00
_cell.angle_beta   90.00
_cell.angle_gamma   90.00
#
_symmetry.space_group_name_H-M   'P 1'
#
loop_
_entity.id
_entity.type
_entity.pdbx_description
1 polymer ?
#
loop_
_entity_poly.entity_id
_entity_poly.type
_entity_poly.pdbx_seq_one_letter_code
_entity_poly.pdbx_strand_id
1 'polypeptide(L)'
;MGDTMQQRLTQDLTQFLASLPEDDRIKAINEIRMAIHQVSPFREEPVDCVLWVKNSQLMPNDYNPNNVAPPEKKLLQKSGNAANLLI
;
A
#
# COMPACT_ATOMS: atom_id res chain seq x y z
N MET A 1 -3.61 -7.17 -27.68
CA MET A 1 -3.63 -5.68 -27.75
C MET A 1 -4.14 -5.21 -26.41
N GLY A 2 -3.24 -4.80 -25.50
CA GLY A 2 -3.65 -4.29 -24.18
C GLY A 2 -4.52 -3.05 -24.34
N ASP A 3 -5.57 -2.95 -23.53
CA ASP A 3 -6.64 -1.97 -23.70
C ASP A 3 -6.12 -0.54 -23.79
N THR A 4 -6.31 0.05 -24.97
CA THR A 4 -5.93 1.45 -25.27
C THR A 4 -6.53 2.45 -24.29
N MET A 5 -7.70 2.14 -23.71
CA MET A 5 -8.34 2.95 -22.69
C MET A 5 -7.59 2.92 -21.36
N GLN A 6 -7.14 1.75 -20.90
CA GLN A 6 -6.38 1.63 -19.66
C GLN A 6 -5.07 2.44 -19.75
N GLN A 7 -4.39 2.36 -20.89
CA GLN A 7 -3.17 3.10 -21.13
C GLN A 7 -3.40 4.63 -21.10
N ARG A 8 -4.48 5.10 -21.74
CA ARG A 8 -4.85 6.52 -21.72
C ARG A 8 -5.18 7.01 -20.31
N LEU A 9 -6.01 6.27 -19.58
CA LEU A 9 -6.35 6.61 -18.18
C LEU A 9 -5.10 6.67 -17.30
N THR A 10 -4.17 5.73 -17.49
CA THR A 10 -2.91 5.72 -16.75
C THR A 10 -2.05 6.95 -17.10
N GLN A 11 -1.97 7.31 -18.38
CA GLN A 11 -1.23 8.50 -18.82
C GLN A 11 -1.85 9.79 -18.29
N ASP A 12 -3.16 9.98 -18.45
CA ASP A 12 -3.88 11.16 -17.99
C ASP A 12 -3.77 11.32 -16.47
N LEU A 13 -3.92 10.22 -15.74
CA LEU A 13 -3.80 10.20 -14.28
C LEU A 13 -2.37 10.58 -13.84
N THR A 14 -1.35 9.97 -14.41
CA THR A 14 0.04 10.25 -14.04
C THR A 14 0.46 11.67 -14.41
N GLN A 15 0.00 12.19 -15.54
CA GLN A 15 0.21 13.59 -15.93
C GLN A 15 -0.48 14.56 -14.98
N PHE A 16 -1.73 14.30 -14.60
CA PHE A 16 -2.45 15.08 -13.59
C PHE A 16 -1.68 15.11 -12.27
N LEU A 17 -1.30 13.94 -11.73
CA LEU A 17 -0.58 13.85 -10.47
C LEU A 17 0.77 14.59 -10.52
N ALA A 18 1.50 14.49 -11.64
CA ALA A 18 2.78 15.19 -11.82
C ALA A 18 2.65 16.72 -11.85
N SER A 19 1.48 17.25 -12.20
CA SER A 19 1.21 18.69 -12.22
C SER A 19 0.98 19.30 -10.82
N LEU A 20 0.67 18.47 -9.83
CA LEU A 20 0.36 18.92 -8.47
C LEU A 20 1.63 19.19 -7.66
N PRO A 21 1.60 20.18 -6.74
CA PRO A 21 2.58 20.29 -5.65
C PRO A 21 2.66 19.01 -4.82
N GLU A 22 3.78 18.76 -4.15
CA GLU A 22 4.05 17.49 -3.45
C GLU A 22 2.94 17.10 -2.45
N ASP A 23 2.53 18.03 -1.59
CA ASP A 23 1.49 17.77 -0.58
C ASP A 23 0.13 17.41 -1.22
N ASP A 24 -0.26 18.14 -2.26
CA ASP A 24 -1.53 17.90 -2.98
C ASP A 24 -1.47 16.60 -3.80
N ARG A 25 -0.29 16.28 -4.36
CA ARG A 25 -0.04 15.03 -5.07
C ARG A 25 -0.21 13.84 -4.15
N ILE A 26 0.38 13.89 -2.95
CA ILE A 26 0.25 12.83 -1.94
C ILE A 26 -1.21 12.63 -1.55
N LYS A 27 -1.94 13.73 -1.30
CA LYS A 27 -3.37 13.70 -0.98
C LYS A 27 -4.18 13.06 -2.12
N ALA A 28 -3.98 13.51 -3.36
CA ALA A 28 -4.67 12.97 -4.53
C ALA A 28 -4.38 11.47 -4.73
N ILE A 29 -3.13 11.03 -4.54
CA ILE A 29 -2.76 9.61 -4.61
C ILE A 29 -3.54 8.80 -3.57
N ASN A 30 -3.62 9.28 -2.33
CA ASN A 30 -4.34 8.57 -1.27
C ASN A 30 -5.85 8.46 -1.58
N GLU A 31 -6.48 9.53 -2.03
CA GLU A 31 -7.91 9.53 -2.42
C GLU A 31 -8.18 8.53 -3.54
N ILE A 32 -7.30 8.47 -4.53
CA ILE A 32 -7.42 7.54 -5.66
C ILE A 32 -7.20 6.10 -5.22
N ARG A 33 -6.23 5.83 -4.33
CA ARG A 33 -6.04 4.50 -3.74
C ARG A 33 -7.28 4.04 -2.98
N MET A 34 -7.93 4.93 -2.23
CA MET A 34 -9.20 4.62 -1.55
C MET A 34 -10.32 4.31 -2.54
N ALA A 35 -10.43 5.06 -3.64
CA ALA A 35 -11.42 4.81 -4.67
C ALA A 35 -11.20 3.45 -5.37
N ILE A 36 -9.95 3.10 -5.68
CA ILE A 36 -9.60 1.81 -6.27
C ILE A 36 -9.88 0.66 -5.29
N HIS A 37 -9.57 0.84 -4.01
CA HIS A 37 -9.85 -0.15 -2.96
C HIS A 37 -11.33 -0.54 -2.90
N GLN A 38 -12.25 0.41 -3.13
CA GLN A 38 -13.70 0.12 -3.12
C GLN A 38 -14.13 -0.90 -4.19
N VAL A 39 -13.39 -0.98 -5.30
CA VAL A 39 -13.66 -1.91 -6.40
C VAL A 39 -12.69 -3.10 -6.42
N SER A 40 -11.78 -3.18 -5.46
CA SER A 40 -10.81 -4.26 -5.38
C SER A 40 -11.48 -5.58 -4.95
N PRO A 41 -11.16 -6.71 -5.59
CA PRO A 41 -11.58 -8.02 -5.10
C PRO A 41 -10.92 -8.40 -3.76
N PHE A 42 -9.89 -7.67 -3.32
CA PHE A 42 -9.17 -7.89 -2.07
C PHE A 42 -9.44 -6.81 -1.01
N ARG A 43 -10.54 -6.06 -1.12
CA ARG A 43 -10.84 -4.96 -0.18
C ARG A 43 -10.89 -5.36 1.31
N GLU A 44 -11.10 -6.64 1.60
CA GLU A 44 -11.11 -7.16 2.98
C GLU A 44 -9.69 -7.46 3.50
N GLU A 45 -8.68 -7.43 2.63
CA GLU A 45 -7.29 -7.67 2.97
C GLU A 45 -6.62 -6.36 3.44
N PRO A 46 -5.91 -6.36 4.57
CA PRO A 46 -5.35 -5.15 5.18
C PRO A 46 -4.26 -4.48 4.33
N VAL A 47 -3.71 -5.19 3.35
CA VAL A 47 -2.63 -4.71 2.47
C VAL A 47 -3.15 -4.12 1.14
N ASP A 48 -4.45 -4.21 0.87
CA ASP A 48 -5.03 -3.76 -0.40
C ASP A 48 -5.01 -2.23 -0.57
N CYS A 49 -5.08 -1.48 0.53
CA CYS A 49 -5.02 -0.02 0.52
C CYS A 49 -3.99 0.53 1.51
N VAL A 50 -2.80 0.87 1.01
CA VAL A 50 -1.74 1.51 1.80
C VAL A 50 -1.68 3.00 1.48
N LEU A 51 -1.86 3.84 2.49
CA LEU A 51 -1.89 5.30 2.37
C LEU A 51 -0.61 5.93 2.91
N TRP A 52 -0.18 7.02 2.28
CA TRP A 52 0.91 7.85 2.78
C TRP A 52 0.40 8.76 3.90
N VAL A 53 1.09 8.77 5.03
CA VAL A 53 0.79 9.65 6.16
C VAL A 53 2.02 10.50 6.45
N LYS A 54 1.83 11.80 6.72
CA LYS A 54 2.95 12.69 7.06
C LYS A 54 3.59 12.23 8.37
N ASN A 55 4.92 12.22 8.43
CA ASN A 55 5.65 11.78 9.62
C ASN A 55 5.29 12.60 10.87
N SER A 56 4.93 13.88 10.72
CA SER A 56 4.47 14.73 11.82
C SER A 56 3.15 14.25 12.49
N GLN A 57 2.41 13.35 11.84
CA GLN A 57 1.19 12.75 12.37
C GLN A 57 1.45 11.34 12.95
N LEU A 58 2.66 10.82 12.80
CA LEU A 58 3.05 9.52 13.32
C LEU A 58 3.70 9.70 14.70
N MET A 59 3.13 9.03 15.69
CA MET A 59 3.87 8.76 16.91
C MET A 59 4.99 7.76 16.57
N PRO A 60 6.22 7.97 17.06
CA PRO A 60 7.26 6.96 16.96
C PRO A 60 6.70 5.63 17.49
N ASN A 61 6.79 4.58 16.68
CA ASN A 61 6.50 3.25 17.18
C ASN A 61 7.71 2.81 18.00
N ASP A 62 7.55 2.62 19.30
CA ASP A 62 8.59 2.06 20.20
C ASP A 62 8.85 0.56 19.93
N TYR A 63 8.59 0.10 18.70
CA TYR A 63 8.83 -1.27 18.27
C TYR A 63 10.32 -1.53 18.21
N ASN A 64 10.83 -2.07 19.31
CA ASN A 64 12.19 -2.56 19.44
C ASN A 64 12.19 -4.08 19.16
N PRO A 65 12.62 -4.54 17.98
CA PRO A 65 12.67 -5.96 17.65
C PRO A 65 13.64 -6.77 18.53
N ASN A 66 14.49 -6.13 19.32
CA ASN A 66 15.37 -6.77 20.31
C ASN A 66 14.74 -6.82 21.72
N ASN A 67 13.64 -6.10 21.96
CA ASN A 67 12.89 -6.10 23.22
C ASN A 67 11.51 -6.76 23.07
N VAL A 68 11.36 -7.61 22.04
CA VAL A 68 10.26 -8.57 21.98
C VAL A 68 10.35 -9.48 23.20
N ALA A 69 9.34 -9.43 24.06
CA ALA A 69 9.28 -10.22 25.28
C ALA A 69 9.47 -11.72 24.97
N PRO A 70 10.33 -12.45 25.71
CA PRO A 70 10.46 -13.90 25.57
C PRO A 70 9.30 -14.61 26.29
N PRO A 71 8.91 -15.83 25.93
CA PRO A 71 8.52 -16.36 24.63
C PRO A 71 7.13 -17.02 24.75
N GLU A 72 6.05 -16.30 24.49
CA GLU A 72 4.79 -16.93 24.04
C GLU A 72 4.75 -16.90 22.51
N LYS A 73 5.67 -17.69 21.96
CA LYS A 73 5.81 -18.08 20.55
C LYS A 73 4.61 -18.94 20.12
N LYS A 74 3.40 -18.40 20.08
CA LYS A 74 2.19 -19.11 19.61
C LYS A 74 1.29 -18.25 18.72
N LEU A 75 1.85 -17.47 17.79
CA LEU A 75 1.06 -16.89 16.69
C LEU A 75 1.85 -16.56 15.42
N LEU A 76 3.02 -17.17 15.22
CA LEU A 76 3.77 -17.14 13.95
C LEU A 76 3.97 -18.56 13.42
N GLN A 77 2.86 -19.29 13.24
CA GLN A 77 2.82 -20.56 12.50
C GLN A 77 1.62 -20.55 11.55
N LYS A 78 1.85 -19.97 10.36
CA LYS A 78 1.07 -19.98 9.10
C LYS A 78 1.37 -18.60 8.50
N SER A 79 2.32 -18.46 7.59
CA SER A 79 2.20 -18.96 6.22
C SER A 79 3.59 -19.18 5.64
N GLY A 80 4.09 -20.42 5.74
CA GLY A 80 5.32 -20.85 5.10
C GLY A 80 5.05 -22.12 4.33
N ASN A 81 4.26 -22.04 3.27
CA ASN A 81 4.18 -23.08 2.24
C ASN A 81 3.46 -22.54 1.01
N ALA A 82 4.24 -22.06 0.03
CA ALA A 82 4.14 -22.49 -1.36
C ALA A 82 5.21 -21.79 -2.22
N ALA A 83 6.19 -22.59 -2.64
CA ALA A 83 6.82 -22.57 -3.96
C ALA A 83 7.62 -21.34 -4.43
N ASN A 84 8.94 -21.53 -4.50
CA ASN A 84 9.81 -21.29 -5.66
C ASN A 84 9.23 -20.47 -6.84
N LEU A 85 9.90 -19.36 -7.15
CA LEU A 85 10.40 -18.97 -8.48
C LEU A 85 11.46 -17.87 -8.21
N LEU A 86 12.78 -18.12 -8.32
CA LEU A 86 13.61 -17.94 -9.54
C LEU A 86 13.09 -16.74 -10.37
N ILE A 87 13.72 -15.57 -10.45
CA ILE A 87 15.11 -15.11 -10.39
C ILE A 87 15.12 -13.75 -9.67
#